data_AF-A0A914DLG8-F1
#
_entry.id   AF-A0A914DLG8-F1
#
_cell.length_a   1.000
_cell.length_b   1.000
_cell.length_c   1.000
_cell.angle_alpha   90.00
_cell.angle_beta   90.00
_cell.angle_gamma   90.00
#
_symmetry.space_group_name_H-M   'P 1'
#
loop_
_entity.id
_entity.type
_entity.pdbx_description
1 polymer ?
#
loop_
_entity_poly.entity_id
_entity_poly.type
_entity_poly.pdbx_seq_one_letter_code
_entity_poly.pdbx_strand_id
1 'polypeptide(L)'
;MTAKQLEQETGCKIMVRGKGSMRDKNKEDMNRGKPNWEHLNEELHVLIQCEDTPNRIEVKMRRAIEEVNKLLVPAPEGEDELKKKQLMELAI
;
A
#
# COMPACT_ATOMS: atom_id res chain seq x y z
N MET A 1 -7.36 8.67 6.42
CA MET A 1 -6.72 7.35 6.47
C MET A 1 -5.53 7.35 5.52
N THR A 2 -4.33 7.40 6.06
CA THR A 2 -3.08 7.26 5.29
C THR A 2 -2.52 5.85 5.49
N ALA A 3 -1.63 5.40 4.60
CA ALA A 3 -0.98 4.08 4.75
C ALA A 3 -0.37 3.89 6.15
N LYS A 4 0.24 4.93 6.72
CA LYS A 4 0.77 4.90 8.09
C LYS A 4 -0.28 4.69 9.18
N GLN A 5 -1.48 5.28 9.03
CA GLN A 5 -2.57 5.05 9.97
C GLN A 5 -3.07 3.60 9.86
N LEU A 6 -3.21 3.10 8.62
CA LEU A 6 -3.61 1.72 8.40
C LEU A 6 -2.58 0.74 8.99
N GLU A 7 -1.29 1.02 8.85
CA GLU A 7 -0.22 0.22 9.48
C GLU A 7 -0.31 0.25 11.01
N GLN A 8 -0.58 1.40 11.63
CA GLN A 8 -0.73 1.52 13.07
C GLN A 8 -1.98 0.80 13.61
N GLU A 9 -3.11 0.91 12.91
CA GLU A 9 -4.38 0.30 13.34
C GLU A 9 -4.38 -1.22 13.16
N THR A 10 -3.83 -1.71 12.05
CA THR A 10 -3.76 -3.14 11.77
C THR A 10 -2.57 -3.82 12.45
N GLY A 11 -1.52 -3.06 12.80
CA GLY A 11 -0.25 -3.62 13.24
C GLY A 11 0.43 -4.44 12.13
N CYS A 12 0.09 -4.16 10.87
CA CYS A 12 0.69 -4.73 9.69
C CYS A 12 1.55 -3.67 9.02
N LYS A 13 2.63 -4.08 8.36
CA LYS A 13 3.45 -3.26 7.49
C LYS A 13 2.92 -3.39 6.07
N ILE A 14 2.65 -2.27 5.42
CA ILE A 14 2.01 -2.20 4.11
C ILE A 14 2.98 -1.53 3.15
N MET A 15 3.45 -2.28 2.16
CA MET A 15 4.43 -1.83 1.19
C MET A 15 3.87 -1.93 -0.22
N VAL A 16 3.92 -0.82 -0.97
CA VAL A 16 3.61 -0.84 -2.42
C VAL A 16 4.86 -1.29 -3.17
N ARG A 17 4.73 -2.37 -3.94
CA ARG A 17 5.80 -3.03 -4.70
C ARG A 17 5.29 -3.33 -6.11
N GLY A 18 6.13 -3.88 -6.98
CA GLY A 18 5.76 -4.07 -8.39
C GLY A 18 6.24 -2.96 -9.33
N LYS A 19 5.94 -3.16 -10.61
CA LYS A 19 6.17 -2.23 -11.71
C LYS A 19 5.30 -0.98 -11.57
N GLY A 20 5.91 0.20 -11.65
CA GLY A 20 5.26 1.49 -11.43
C GLY A 20 5.10 1.88 -9.96
N SER A 21 5.71 1.12 -9.03
CA SER A 21 5.72 1.50 -7.60
C SER A 21 6.59 2.72 -7.34
N MET A 22 7.58 3.00 -8.20
CA MET A 22 8.36 4.23 -8.11
C MET A 22 7.69 5.36 -8.90
N ARG A 23 7.64 6.55 -8.29
CA ARG A 23 7.17 7.77 -8.97
C ARG A 23 7.98 8.07 -10.24
N ASP A 24 9.29 7.82 -10.17
CA ASP A 24 10.23 8.03 -11.28
C ASP A 24 10.44 6.73 -12.07
N LYS A 25 9.77 6.57 -13.22
CA LYS A 25 9.97 5.40 -14.10
C LYS A 25 11.41 5.21 -14.54
N ASN A 26 12.14 6.30 -14.80
CA ASN A 26 13.56 6.23 -15.21
C ASN A 26 14.45 5.61 -14.12
N LYS A 27 14.20 5.92 -12.84
CA LYS A 27 14.94 5.31 -11.73
C LYS A 27 14.52 3.86 -11.49
N GLU A 28 13.26 3.55 -11.78
CA GLU A 28 12.74 2.19 -11.70
C GLU A 28 13.50 1.26 -12.65
N ASP A 29 13.56 1.62 -13.94
CA ASP A 29 14.27 0.83 -14.95
C ASP A 29 15.77 0.71 -14.67
N MET A 30 16.41 1.73 -14.10
CA MET A 30 17.82 1.68 -13.70
C MET A 30 18.10 0.79 -12.48
N ASN A 31 17.12 0.57 -11.60
CA ASN A 31 17.26 -0.29 -10.42
C ASN A 31 16.69 -1.69 -10.64
N ARG A 32 16.04 -1.92 -11.79
CA ARG A 32 15.51 -3.21 -12.19
C ARG A 32 16.64 -4.24 -12.29
N GLY A 33 16.47 -5.37 -11.61
CA GLY A 33 17.48 -6.44 -11.58
C GLY A 33 18.57 -6.28 -10.50
N LYS A 34 18.52 -5.26 -9.64
CA LYS A 34 19.36 -5.19 -8.44
C LYS A 34 18.80 -6.08 -7.32
N PRO A 35 19.66 -6.62 -6.43
CA PRO A 35 19.20 -7.29 -5.22
C PRO A 35 18.32 -6.35 -4.40
N ASN A 36 17.20 -6.85 -3.88
CA ASN A 36 16.09 -6.11 -3.23
C ASN A 36 15.15 -5.31 -4.17
N TRP A 37 15.36 -5.32 -5.48
CA TRP A 37 14.52 -4.66 -6.50
C TRP A 37 13.89 -5.64 -7.50
N GLU A 38 13.92 -6.93 -7.19
CA GLU A 38 13.35 -7.98 -8.05
C GLU A 38 11.84 -7.80 -8.24
N HIS A 39 11.16 -7.26 -7.22
CA HIS A 39 9.74 -6.91 -7.26
C HIS A 39 9.39 -5.92 -8.39
N LEU A 40 10.34 -5.18 -8.96
CA LEU A 40 10.06 -4.29 -10.10
C LEU A 40 9.70 -5.05 -11.39
N ASN A 41 9.98 -6.35 -11.44
CA ASN A 41 9.56 -7.21 -12.54
C ASN A 41 8.13 -7.74 -12.40
N GLU A 42 7.58 -7.69 -11.19
CA GLU A 42 6.21 -8.12 -10.90
C GLU A 42 5.20 -7.02 -11.23
N GLU A 43 3.93 -7.37 -11.38
CA GLU A 43 2.87 -6.37 -11.53
C GLU A 43 2.72 -5.52 -10.26
N LEU A 44 2.14 -4.32 -10.38
CA LEU A 44 1.90 -3.43 -9.24
C LEU A 44 1.06 -4.15 -8.19
N HIS A 45 1.62 -4.33 -7.00
CA HIS A 45 0.99 -5.07 -5.92
C HIS A 45 1.25 -4.43 -4.56
N VAL A 46 0.43 -4.80 -3.59
CA VAL A 46 0.58 -4.37 -2.20
C VAL A 46 1.02 -5.58 -1.38
N LEU A 47 2.17 -5.45 -0.72
CA LEU A 47 2.71 -6.45 0.18
C LEU A 47 2.34 -6.09 1.62
N ILE A 48 1.58 -6.97 2.27
CA ILE A 48 1.15 -6.84 3.66
C ILE A 48 1.95 -7.84 4.49
N GLN A 49 2.77 -7.33 5.41
CA GLN A 49 3.58 -8.13 6.32
C GLN A 49 3.11 -7.88 7.76
N CYS A 50 2.79 -8.92 8.51
CA CYS A 50 2.42 -8.80 9.92
C CYS A 50 3.36 -9.68 10.74
N GLU A 51 3.75 -9.21 11.92
CA GLU A 51 4.54 -9.97 12.90
C GLU A 51 3.78 -9.96 14.22
N ASP A 52 3.16 -11.09 14.57
CA ASP A 52 2.46 -11.29 15.84
C ASP A 52 2.35 -12.80 16.12
N THR A 53 1.79 -13.15 17.28
CA THR A 53 1.34 -14.50 17.61
C THR A 53 0.37 -15.06 16.56
N PRO A 54 0.40 -16.38 16.28
CA PRO A 54 -0.38 -16.98 15.20
C PRO A 54 -1.89 -16.72 15.33
N ASN A 55 -2.41 -16.70 16.55
CA ASN A 55 -3.84 -16.46 16.79
C ASN A 55 -4.27 -15.01 16.49
N ARG A 56 -3.36 -14.04 16.60
CA ARG A 56 -3.62 -12.62 16.32
C ARG A 56 -3.32 -12.25 14.88
N ILE A 57 -2.34 -12.93 14.27
CA ILE A 57 -1.88 -12.64 12.91
C ILE A 57 -3.02 -12.82 11.91
N GLU A 58 -3.84 -13.86 12.03
CA GLU A 58 -4.97 -14.10 11.12
C GLU A 58 -5.99 -12.97 11.18
N VAL A 59 -6.31 -12.48 12.38
CA VAL A 59 -7.28 -11.40 12.58
C VAL A 59 -6.75 -10.09 12.03
N LYS A 60 -5.47 -9.76 12.31
CA LYS A 60 -4.81 -8.55 11.81
C LYS A 60 -4.67 -8.57 10.29
N MET A 61 -4.27 -9.71 9.73
CA MET A 61 -4.08 -9.89 8.30
C MET A 61 -5.41 -9.77 7.56
N ARG A 62 -6.48 -10.40 8.08
CA ARG A 62 -7.83 -10.27 7.50
C ARG A 62 -8.30 -8.82 7.49
N ARG A 63 -8.13 -8.09 8.61
CA ARG A 63 -8.47 -6.66 8.70
C ARG A 63 -7.68 -5.83 7.70
N ALA A 64 -6.38 -6.04 7.62
CA ALA A 64 -5.53 -5.31 6.67
C ALA A 64 -5.92 -5.60 5.21
N ILE A 65 -6.26 -6.84 4.87
CA ILE A 65 -6.73 -7.22 3.54
C ILE A 65 -8.07 -6.54 3.21
N GLU A 66 -9.03 -6.51 4.13
CA GLU A 66 -10.30 -5.82 3.92
C GLU A 66 -10.11 -4.32 3.64
N GLU A 67 -9.29 -3.65 4.44
CA GLU A 67 -9.04 -2.21 4.27
C GLU A 67 -8.27 -1.92 2.97
N VAL A 68 -7.26 -2.73 2.64
CA VAL A 68 -6.54 -2.58 1.36
C VAL A 68 -7.47 -2.83 0.18
N ASN A 69 -8.33 -3.85 0.24
CA ASN A 69 -9.30 -4.11 -0.83
C ASN A 69 -10.30 -2.97 -1.02
N LYS A 70 -10.74 -2.30 0.06
CA LYS A 70 -11.57 -1.09 -0.04
C LYS A 70 -10.84 0.04 -0.77
N LEU A 71 -9.53 0.17 -0.58
CA LEU A 71 -8.71 1.18 -1.27
C LEU A 71 -8.40 0.82 -2.73
N LEU A 72 -8.41 -0.48 -3.08
CA LEU A 72 -8.18 -0.95 -4.45
C LEU A 72 -9.40 -0.76 -5.36
N VAL A 73 -10.59 -0.56 -4.79
CA VAL A 73 -11.80 -0.25 -5.55
C VAL A 73 -11.91 1.27 -5.69
N PRO A 74 -11.72 1.83 -6.90
CA PRO A 74 -11.85 3.28 -7.09
C PRO A 74 -13.30 3.70 -6.81
N ALA A 75 -13.47 4.65 -5.88
CA ALA A 75 -14.75 5.29 -5.70
C ALA A 75 -15.10 6.13 -6.94
N PRO A 76 -16.39 6.24 -7.31
CA PRO A 76 -16.82 7.09 -8.41
C PRO A 76 -16.37 8.54 -8.18
N GLU A 77 -16.02 9.24 -9.26
CA GLU A 77 -15.48 10.60 -9.22
C GLU A 77 -16.42 11.53 -8.45
N GLY A 78 -15.93 12.11 -7.34
CA GLY A 78 -16.68 13.06 -6.50
C GLY A 78 -17.12 12.51 -5.15
N GLU A 79 -17.23 11.19 -4.98
CA GLU A 79 -17.58 10.55 -3.69
C GLU A 79 -16.36 10.15 -2.85
N ASP A 80 -15.16 10.31 -3.42
CA ASP A 80 -13.91 10.00 -2.72
C ASP A 80 -13.50 11.11 -1.73
N GLU A 81 -14.26 11.19 -0.64
CA GLU A 81 -13.99 12.08 0.50
C GLU A 81 -12.62 11.81 1.13
N LEU A 82 -12.13 10.58 1.06
CA LEU A 82 -10.81 10.21 1.55
C LEU A 82 -9.70 10.89 0.73
N LYS A 83 -9.80 10.80 -0.60
CA LYS A 83 -8.87 11.46 -1.52
C LYS A 83 -8.89 12.99 -1.37
N LYS A 84 -10.08 13.59 -1.22
CA LYS A 84 -10.21 15.04 -0.97
C LYS A 84 -9.50 15.47 0.30
N LYS A 85 -9.70 14.76 1.41
CA LYS A 85 -9.02 15.05 2.69
C LYS A 85 -7.50 14.93 2.57
N GLN A 86 -7.01 13.88 1.92
CA GLN A 86 -5.56 13.69 1.69
C GLN A 86 -4.96 14.81 0.83
N LEU A 87 -5.63 15.22 -0.25
CA LEU A 87 -5.18 16.33 -1.09
C LEU A 87 -5.20 17.67 -0.35
N MET A 88 -6.19 17.90 0.53
CA MET A 88 -6.27 19.09 1.36
C MET A 88 -5.15 19.15 2.39
N GLU A 89 -4.84 18.04 3.08
CA GLU A 89 -3.70 17.95 4.00
C GLU A 89 -2.36 18.13 3.28
N LEU A 90 -2.23 17.68 2.03
CA LEU A 90 -1.00 17.80 1.25
C LEU A 90 -0.77 19.21 0.68
N ALA A 91 -1.84 20.01 0.59
CA ALA A 91 -1.81 21.37 0.06
C ALA A 91 -1.52 22.44 1.13
N ILE A 92 -1.39 22.03 2.39
CA ILE A 92 -0.95 22.85 3.53
C ILE A 92 0.56 22.69 3.70
#